data_AF-A0A7X7A628-F1
#
_entry.id   AF-A0A7X7A628-F1
#
_cell.length_a   1.000
_cell.length_b   1.000
_cell.length_c   1.000
_cell.angle_alpha   90.00
_cell.angle_beta   90.00
_cell.angle_gamma   90.00
#
_symmetry.space_group_name_H-M   'P 1'
#
loop_
_entity.id
_entity.type
_entity.pdbx_description
1 polymer ?
#
loop_
_entity_poly.entity_id
_entity_poly.type
_entity_poly.pdbx_seq_one_letter_code
_entity_poly.pdbx_strand_id
1 'polypeptide(L)'
;MNAPAHGRIAALSRWRALLFGGLLLLAPAVHQPAQAEAALPRIAVARASSPVVIDGRLDDPAWNTATPHSNFRALAARGRETAPPEETIFRVLFDGEALFLGIVCREPQIGNLVANAEGPDGRIWLDDSVEVLLQPTGRFYYQFGINSRGTRFDARMPVADDISEKEVAGGALWDGVWESAVSEGDGEWRIELRIPLATLDLGPESLPAWRLNIGRTAARRMEYSAWAPVEKGFHDLPRFGYLEGIVIDSARFPLDGSALAFPPLLLGRNEIQLSLPARQPGRFRALTSLREWSPDGSATRQTAGEAPVTGGKWSLAFPVPVTRAGVLYELGLEIQDEVTNTPVLLRKHVFRAPDPFDASLDWMISYGSDRTARATMTLAVAESSARGKVEVALWDGGAKPQQRITRNVSKPGTLHVALPLAKLPDGFYRVEVSATLADIGRLSKELRFYKTSGPFDQ
;
A
#
# COMPACT_ATOMS: atom_id res chain seq x y z
N MET A 1 -65.24 19.62 19.25
CA MET A 1 -65.90 18.74 18.26
C MET A 1 -65.01 17.53 18.04
N ASN A 2 -65.47 16.42 18.62
CA ASN A 2 -65.22 15.00 18.37
C ASN A 2 -63.81 14.47 18.05
N ALA A 3 -63.20 13.89 19.08
CA ALA A 3 -62.62 12.53 19.02
C ALA A 3 -63.78 11.48 19.17
N PRO A 4 -63.59 10.14 19.25
CA PRO A 4 -62.34 9.34 19.24
C PRO A 4 -62.44 8.01 18.42
N ALA A 5 -61.32 7.29 18.21
CA ALA A 5 -60.95 6.00 18.83
C ALA A 5 -61.37 4.66 18.16
N HIS A 6 -60.33 3.85 17.94
CA HIS A 6 -60.15 2.41 18.24
C HIS A 6 -60.97 1.30 17.55
N GLY A 7 -60.21 0.28 17.16
CA GLY A 7 -60.52 -1.14 17.42
C GLY A 7 -60.77 -1.98 16.16
N ARG A 8 -59.88 -2.89 15.77
CA ARG A 8 -59.62 -4.26 16.29
C ARG A 8 -60.47 -5.35 15.60
N ILE A 9 -59.76 -6.42 15.23
CA ILE A 9 -60.18 -7.85 15.21
C ILE A 9 -60.79 -8.41 13.91
N ALA A 10 -59.94 -9.21 13.25
CA ALA A 10 -60.10 -10.62 12.85
C ALA A 10 -61.37 -11.13 12.14
N ALA A 11 -61.07 -11.98 11.15
CA ALA A 11 -61.53 -13.37 11.03
C ALA A 11 -62.28 -13.72 9.73
N LEU A 12 -61.64 -14.63 8.99
CA LEU A 12 -62.19 -15.84 8.39
C LEU A 12 -63.39 -15.70 7.43
N SER A 13 -63.22 -16.21 6.20
CA SER A 13 -63.90 -17.47 5.84
C SER A 13 -63.46 -18.00 4.48
N ARG A 14 -63.39 -19.33 4.43
CA ARG A 14 -63.04 -20.19 3.31
C ARG A 14 -64.21 -20.32 2.35
N TRP A 15 -63.96 -20.38 1.04
CA TRP A 15 -64.81 -21.13 0.09
C TRP A 15 -63.97 -21.88 -0.94
N ARG A 16 -64.42 -23.11 -1.23
CA ARG A 16 -63.81 -24.17 -2.04
C ARG A 16 -64.33 -24.16 -3.48
N ALA A 17 -63.56 -24.84 -4.34
CA ALA A 17 -63.93 -25.55 -5.59
C ALA A 17 -64.04 -24.64 -6.84
N LEU A 18 -63.58 -25.04 -8.04
CA LEU A 18 -63.75 -26.32 -8.72
C LEU A 18 -62.55 -26.67 -9.64
N LEU A 19 -62.36 -27.98 -9.82
CA LEU A 19 -61.47 -28.65 -10.75
C LEU A 19 -61.92 -28.46 -12.21
N PHE A 20 -60.95 -28.27 -13.12
CA PHE A 20 -61.08 -28.72 -14.51
C PHE A 20 -59.79 -29.44 -14.91
N GLY A 21 -59.95 -30.70 -15.32
CA GLY A 21 -58.86 -31.60 -15.70
C GLY A 21 -58.28 -31.28 -17.07
N GLY A 22 -56.95 -31.40 -17.16
CA GLY A 22 -56.21 -31.47 -18.41
C GLY A 22 -55.09 -32.50 -18.24
N LEU A 23 -55.16 -33.59 -18.99
CA LEU A 23 -54.18 -34.66 -19.02
C LEU A 23 -52.91 -34.14 -19.74
N LEU A 24 -51.88 -33.73 -19.00
CA LEU A 24 -50.56 -33.37 -19.53
C LEU A 24 -49.69 -34.63 -19.57
N LEU A 25 -49.34 -35.06 -20.78
CA LEU A 25 -48.32 -36.08 -21.02
C LEU A 25 -46.97 -35.55 -20.50
N LEU A 26 -46.52 -36.08 -19.37
CA LEU A 26 -45.18 -35.84 -18.81
C LEU A 26 -44.14 -36.50 -19.71
N ALA A 27 -43.51 -35.72 -20.59
CA ALA A 27 -42.23 -36.12 -21.15
C ALA A 27 -41.22 -36.21 -19.98
N PRO A 28 -40.41 -37.28 -19.87
CA PRO A 28 -39.39 -37.34 -18.84
C PRO A 28 -38.42 -36.18 -19.08
N ALA A 29 -38.29 -35.32 -18.08
CA ALA A 29 -37.25 -34.30 -18.05
C ALA A 29 -35.91 -35.02 -18.18
N VAL A 30 -35.25 -34.84 -19.32
CA VAL A 30 -33.85 -35.23 -19.48
C VAL A 30 -33.09 -34.43 -18.43
N HIS A 31 -32.71 -35.10 -17.34
CA HIS A 31 -31.78 -34.56 -16.37
C HIS A 31 -30.46 -34.34 -17.12
N GLN A 32 -30.22 -33.11 -17.54
CA GLN A 32 -28.90 -32.69 -17.95
C GLN A 32 -28.02 -32.88 -16.70
N PRO A 33 -27.00 -33.76 -16.72
CA PRO A 33 -26.12 -33.88 -15.58
C PRO A 33 -25.53 -32.49 -15.32
N ALA A 34 -25.64 -32.02 -14.07
CA ALA A 34 -24.96 -30.81 -13.64
C ALA A 34 -23.49 -30.96 -14.07
N GLN A 35 -22.98 -30.03 -14.87
CA GLN A 35 -21.57 -30.00 -15.20
C GLN A 35 -20.81 -29.98 -13.87
N ALA A 36 -20.06 -31.05 -13.58
CA ALA A 36 -19.20 -31.07 -12.42
C ALA A 36 -18.28 -29.85 -12.55
N GLU A 37 -18.32 -28.95 -11.56
CA GLU A 37 -17.43 -27.80 -11.52
C GLU A 37 -15.99 -28.34 -11.63
N ALA A 38 -15.28 -27.90 -12.67
CA ALA A 38 -13.93 -28.40 -12.94
C ALA A 38 -13.06 -28.15 -11.72
N ALA A 39 -12.36 -29.19 -11.25
CA ALA A 39 -11.50 -29.06 -10.08
C ALA A 39 -10.44 -27.98 -10.29
N LEU A 40 -10.22 -27.15 -9.28
CA LEU A 40 -9.21 -26.09 -9.34
C LEU A 40 -7.81 -26.69 -9.51
N PRO A 41 -6.93 -26.05 -10.29
CA PRO A 41 -5.61 -26.59 -10.58
C PRO A 41 -4.74 -26.66 -9.32
N ARG A 42 -3.81 -27.61 -9.28
CA ARG A 42 -2.92 -27.85 -8.12
C ARG A 42 -1.47 -27.92 -8.59
N ILE A 43 -0.57 -27.36 -7.79
CA ILE A 43 0.86 -27.32 -8.02
C ILE A 43 1.55 -27.94 -6.81
N ALA A 44 2.37 -28.97 -7.02
CA ALA A 44 3.30 -29.43 -6.02
C ALA A 44 4.61 -28.64 -6.16
N VAL A 45 4.94 -27.82 -5.16
CA VAL A 45 6.13 -26.96 -5.19
C VAL A 45 7.38 -27.81 -4.99
N ALA A 46 8.35 -27.64 -5.89
CA ALA A 46 9.66 -28.27 -5.77
C ALA A 46 10.55 -27.48 -4.80
N ARG A 47 11.41 -28.21 -4.07
CA ARG A 47 12.45 -27.57 -3.28
C ARG A 47 13.56 -27.04 -4.19
N ALA A 48 14.03 -25.83 -3.94
CA ALA A 48 15.21 -25.31 -4.62
C ALA A 48 16.42 -26.21 -4.30
N SER A 49 17.06 -26.76 -5.33
CA SER A 49 18.20 -27.68 -5.20
C SER A 49 19.55 -26.95 -5.12
N SER A 50 19.58 -25.66 -5.44
CA SER A 50 20.72 -24.75 -5.41
C SER A 50 20.22 -23.31 -5.21
N PRO A 51 21.09 -22.35 -4.86
CA PRO A 51 20.71 -20.94 -4.79
C PRO A 51 20.08 -20.45 -6.10
N VAL A 52 19.10 -19.55 -5.98
CA VAL A 52 18.46 -18.86 -7.11
C VAL A 52 18.89 -17.40 -7.07
N VAL A 53 19.53 -16.93 -8.14
CA VAL A 53 19.92 -15.54 -8.34
C VAL A 53 18.78 -14.83 -9.05
N ILE A 54 18.36 -13.68 -8.54
CA ILE A 54 17.26 -12.91 -9.15
C ILE A 54 17.86 -11.94 -10.17
N ASP A 55 18.06 -12.42 -11.40
CA ASP A 55 18.60 -11.64 -12.52
C ASP A 55 17.71 -11.65 -13.78
N GLY A 56 16.61 -12.39 -13.73
CA GLY A 56 15.58 -12.47 -14.77
C GLY A 56 15.89 -13.51 -15.84
N ARG A 57 16.94 -14.33 -15.72
CA ARG A 57 17.38 -15.24 -16.79
C ARG A 57 16.78 -16.64 -16.71
N LEU A 58 16.44 -17.12 -15.50
CA LEU A 58 15.95 -18.47 -15.24
C LEU A 58 16.89 -19.58 -15.73
N ASP A 59 18.21 -19.36 -15.69
CA ASP A 59 19.23 -20.32 -16.10
C ASP A 59 19.90 -21.07 -14.93
N ASP A 60 19.54 -20.71 -13.68
CA ASP A 60 19.99 -21.42 -12.49
C ASP A 60 19.56 -22.91 -12.49
N PRO A 61 20.44 -23.84 -12.06
CA PRO A 61 20.13 -25.27 -12.02
C PRO A 61 18.88 -25.63 -11.21
N ALA A 62 18.53 -24.83 -10.19
CA ALA A 62 17.36 -25.03 -9.36
C ALA A 62 16.05 -25.08 -10.19
N TRP A 63 15.93 -24.26 -11.25
CA TRP A 63 14.74 -24.18 -12.08
C TRP A 63 14.41 -25.49 -12.82
N ASN A 64 15.41 -26.33 -13.08
CA ASN A 64 15.22 -27.63 -13.73
C ASN A 64 14.47 -28.64 -12.86
N THR A 65 14.36 -28.38 -11.54
CA THR A 65 13.61 -29.24 -10.61
C THR A 65 12.14 -28.89 -10.50
N ALA A 66 11.76 -27.67 -10.93
CA ALA A 66 10.38 -27.21 -10.92
C ALA A 66 9.63 -27.61 -12.18
N THR A 67 8.46 -28.23 -12.00
CA THR A 67 7.52 -28.50 -13.08
C THR A 67 7.08 -27.18 -13.72
N PRO A 68 7.17 -27.02 -15.06
CA PRO A 68 6.60 -25.87 -15.74
C PRO A 68 5.07 -25.96 -15.78
N HIS A 69 4.41 -24.84 -15.50
CA HIS A 69 2.97 -24.68 -15.56
C HIS A 69 2.61 -23.67 -16.65
N SER A 70 1.62 -24.00 -17.48
CA SER A 70 1.15 -23.18 -18.60
C SER A 70 -0.39 -23.25 -18.68
N ASN A 71 -0.98 -23.17 -19.87
CA ASN A 71 -2.42 -23.22 -20.12
C ASN A 71 -3.21 -22.06 -19.50
N PHE A 72 -2.64 -20.86 -19.61
CA PHE A 72 -3.37 -19.63 -19.30
C PHE A 72 -4.65 -19.54 -20.14
N ARG A 73 -5.65 -18.84 -19.62
CA ARG A 73 -6.97 -18.67 -20.25
C ARG A 73 -7.29 -17.19 -20.38
N ALA A 74 -7.72 -16.76 -21.55
CA ALA A 74 -8.13 -15.38 -21.77
C ALA A 74 -9.48 -15.07 -21.09
N LEU A 75 -9.58 -13.95 -20.38
CA LEU A 75 -10.76 -13.54 -19.60
C LEU A 75 -11.88 -12.95 -20.46
N ALA A 76 -11.54 -12.32 -21.58
CA ALA A 76 -12.51 -11.64 -22.45
C ALA A 76 -13.46 -12.60 -23.20
N ALA A 77 -13.19 -13.90 -23.15
CA ALA A 77 -14.01 -14.92 -23.78
C ALA A 77 -15.15 -15.34 -22.83
N ARG A 78 -16.22 -14.52 -22.75
CA ARG A 78 -17.46 -14.79 -22.00
C ARG A 78 -17.91 -16.27 -22.12
N GLY A 79 -17.46 -17.13 -21.21
CA GLY A 79 -17.78 -18.56 -21.18
C GLY A 79 -17.16 -19.43 -22.27
N ARG A 80 -16.09 -19.00 -22.97
CA ARG A 80 -15.31 -19.88 -23.87
C ARG A 80 -13.87 -19.95 -23.40
N GLU A 81 -13.39 -21.14 -23.04
CA GLU A 81 -11.97 -21.36 -22.74
C GLU A 81 -11.15 -21.19 -24.03
N THR A 82 -10.61 -20.00 -24.27
CA THR A 82 -9.66 -19.78 -25.36
C THR A 82 -8.27 -19.54 -24.79
N ALA A 83 -7.30 -20.31 -25.26
CA ALA A 83 -5.90 -20.05 -24.99
C ALA A 83 -5.52 -18.63 -25.48
N PRO A 84 -4.73 -17.86 -24.71
CA PRO A 84 -4.22 -16.58 -25.18
C PRO A 84 -3.30 -16.81 -26.39
N PRO A 85 -3.21 -15.84 -27.32
CA PRO A 85 -2.32 -15.93 -28.48
C PRO A 85 -0.83 -16.04 -28.08
N GLU A 86 -0.48 -15.49 -26.94
CA GLU A 86 0.86 -15.41 -26.40
C GLU A 86 0.96 -16.27 -25.14
N GLU A 87 1.74 -17.36 -25.24
CA GLU A 87 1.88 -18.31 -24.15
C GLU A 87 2.59 -17.67 -22.95
N THR A 88 2.16 -18.06 -21.75
CA THR A 88 2.84 -17.77 -20.49
C THR A 88 3.13 -19.08 -19.77
N ILE A 89 4.38 -19.24 -19.33
CA ILE A 89 4.85 -20.41 -18.60
C ILE A 89 5.43 -19.92 -17.29
N PHE A 90 5.16 -20.60 -16.19
CA PHE A 90 5.81 -20.30 -14.91
C PHE A 90 6.28 -21.55 -14.18
N ARG A 91 7.21 -21.33 -13.26
CA ARG A 91 7.76 -22.33 -12.33
C ARG A 91 7.71 -21.74 -10.93
N VAL A 92 7.54 -22.61 -9.94
CA VAL A 92 7.53 -22.22 -8.53
C VAL A 92 8.52 -23.10 -7.76
N LEU A 93 9.38 -22.46 -6.98
CA LEU A 93 10.35 -23.11 -6.08
C LEU A 93 10.19 -22.59 -4.65
N PHE A 94 10.67 -23.38 -3.70
CA PHE A 94 10.70 -23.04 -2.27
C PHE A 94 11.97 -23.56 -1.61
N ASP A 95 12.64 -22.77 -0.77
CA ASP A 95 13.86 -23.21 -0.07
C ASP A 95 13.70 -23.37 1.46
N GLY A 96 12.59 -22.89 2.04
CA GLY A 96 12.40 -22.83 3.50
C GLY A 96 12.34 -21.39 4.03
N GLU A 97 12.86 -20.42 3.29
CA GLU A 97 12.96 -19.01 3.66
C GLU A 97 12.24 -18.09 2.68
N ALA A 98 12.12 -18.48 1.41
CA ALA A 98 11.45 -17.73 0.37
C ALA A 98 10.71 -18.63 -0.63
N LEU A 99 9.67 -18.06 -1.23
CA LEU A 99 9.03 -18.57 -2.43
C LEU A 99 9.65 -17.89 -3.65
N PHE A 100 9.96 -18.66 -4.68
CA PHE A 100 10.51 -18.14 -5.93
C PHE A 100 9.56 -18.42 -7.08
N LEU A 101 9.38 -17.44 -7.97
CA LEU A 101 8.61 -17.60 -9.20
C LEU A 101 9.48 -17.20 -10.38
N GLY A 102 9.56 -18.10 -11.36
CA GLY A 102 10.19 -17.83 -12.66
C GLY A 102 9.10 -17.84 -13.71
N ILE A 103 8.93 -16.75 -14.45
CA ILE A 103 7.84 -16.56 -15.40
C ILE A 103 8.42 -16.20 -16.77
N VAL A 104 7.97 -16.89 -17.80
CA VAL A 104 8.33 -16.65 -19.20
C VAL A 104 7.08 -16.25 -19.95
N CYS A 105 7.09 -15.06 -20.53
CA CYS A 105 6.02 -14.50 -21.33
C CYS A 105 6.47 -14.46 -22.79
N ARG A 106 5.90 -15.34 -23.64
CA ARG A 106 6.13 -15.29 -25.09
C ARG A 106 5.56 -14.00 -25.65
N GLU A 107 6.34 -13.28 -26.43
CA GLU A 107 5.96 -12.03 -27.07
C GLU A 107 6.71 -11.89 -28.41
N PRO A 108 6.11 -12.31 -29.53
CA PRO A 108 6.73 -12.20 -30.85
C PRO A 108 7.04 -10.75 -31.27
N GLN A 109 6.37 -9.76 -30.68
CA GLN A 109 6.59 -8.34 -30.94
C GLN A 109 7.29 -7.65 -29.77
N ILE A 110 8.42 -8.21 -29.30
CA ILE A 110 9.15 -7.73 -28.12
C ILE A 110 9.48 -6.22 -28.18
N GLY A 111 9.78 -5.68 -29.36
CA GLY A 111 10.05 -4.26 -29.56
C GLY A 111 8.83 -3.33 -29.40
N ASN A 112 7.63 -3.88 -29.19
CA ASN A 112 6.38 -3.13 -29.05
C ASN A 112 5.77 -3.28 -27.65
N LEU A 113 6.54 -3.72 -26.65
CA LEU A 113 6.10 -3.77 -25.25
C LEU A 113 5.72 -2.36 -24.75
N VAL A 114 4.60 -2.29 -24.03
CA VAL A 114 4.09 -1.10 -23.36
C VAL A 114 4.55 -1.15 -21.90
N ALA A 115 5.34 -0.16 -21.47
CA ALA A 115 5.85 -0.07 -20.11
C ALA A 115 6.03 1.40 -19.68
N ASN A 116 4.91 2.07 -19.45
CA ASN A 116 4.80 3.50 -19.14
C ASN A 116 4.74 3.80 -17.64
N ALA A 117 4.52 2.81 -16.78
CA ALA A 117 4.45 3.01 -15.34
C ALA A 117 5.83 3.42 -14.78
N GLU A 118 5.85 4.54 -14.05
CA GLU A 118 7.04 5.09 -13.41
C GLU A 118 6.94 5.02 -11.88
N GLY A 119 8.09 4.79 -11.23
CA GLY A 119 8.22 4.79 -9.78
C GLY A 119 7.66 3.54 -9.07
N PRO A 120 7.90 3.38 -7.77
CA PRO A 120 7.24 2.36 -6.95
C PRO A 120 5.72 2.52 -6.99
N ASP A 121 5.00 1.40 -7.05
CA ASP A 121 3.52 1.33 -7.10
C ASP A 121 2.88 2.07 -8.27
N GLY A 122 3.61 2.13 -9.40
CA GLY A 122 3.09 2.62 -10.66
C GLY A 122 1.87 1.81 -11.12
N ARG A 123 1.06 2.40 -11.99
CA ARG A 123 -0.17 1.77 -12.55
C ARG A 123 0.16 0.70 -13.60
N ILE A 124 0.92 -0.32 -13.19
CA ILE A 124 1.47 -1.36 -14.06
C ILE A 124 0.40 -2.18 -14.79
N TRP A 125 -0.83 -2.21 -14.31
CA TRP A 125 -1.96 -2.92 -14.95
C TRP A 125 -2.39 -2.29 -16.28
N LEU A 126 -1.82 -1.15 -16.66
CA LEU A 126 -1.96 -0.54 -17.99
C LEU A 126 -0.81 -0.91 -18.95
N ASP A 127 0.22 -1.58 -18.44
CA ASP A 127 1.42 -2.01 -19.17
C ASP A 127 1.37 -3.51 -19.45
N ASP A 128 2.29 -3.99 -20.30
CA ASP A 128 2.60 -5.40 -20.41
C ASP A 128 3.19 -5.87 -19.07
N SER A 129 2.40 -6.67 -18.35
CA SER A 129 2.64 -6.95 -16.94
C SER A 129 2.15 -8.34 -16.52
N VAL A 130 2.72 -8.82 -15.42
CA VAL A 130 2.31 -10.04 -14.74
C VAL A 130 1.99 -9.72 -13.29
N GLU A 131 0.93 -10.33 -12.80
CA GLU A 131 0.47 -10.22 -11.42
C GLU A 131 0.42 -11.60 -10.78
N VAL A 132 1.17 -11.77 -9.68
CA VAL A 132 1.16 -12.97 -8.85
C VAL A 132 0.24 -12.69 -7.65
N LEU A 133 -0.87 -13.43 -7.57
CA LEU A 133 -1.84 -13.32 -6.48
C LEU A 133 -1.69 -14.52 -5.56
N LEU A 134 -1.20 -14.29 -4.35
CA LEU A 134 -0.80 -15.32 -3.40
C LEU A 134 -1.61 -15.21 -2.11
N GLN A 135 -2.26 -16.28 -1.70
CA GLN A 135 -2.99 -16.35 -0.43
C GLN A 135 -2.39 -17.46 0.46
N PRO A 136 -1.46 -17.12 1.36
CA PRO A 136 -0.82 -18.10 2.25
C PRO A 136 -1.63 -18.41 3.53
N THR A 137 -2.59 -17.56 3.88
CA THR A 137 -3.41 -17.65 5.10
C THR A 137 -4.89 -17.38 4.81
N GLY A 138 -5.76 -17.57 5.81
CA GLY A 138 -7.18 -17.22 5.69
C GLY A 138 -7.48 -15.72 5.79
N ARG A 139 -6.50 -14.88 6.18
CA ARG A 139 -6.73 -13.47 6.51
C ARG A 139 -6.46 -12.51 5.36
N PHE A 140 -5.38 -12.75 4.62
CA PHE A 140 -4.90 -11.85 3.58
C PHE A 140 -4.46 -12.61 2.34
N TYR A 141 -4.65 -11.99 1.17
CA TYR A 141 -3.91 -12.32 -0.03
C TYR A 141 -3.00 -11.16 -0.42
N TYR A 142 -1.95 -11.47 -1.18
CA TYR A 142 -0.92 -10.56 -1.60
C TYR A 142 -0.92 -10.49 -3.12
N GLN A 143 -0.67 -9.31 -3.65
CA GLN A 143 -0.48 -9.07 -5.08
C GLN A 143 0.96 -8.60 -5.28
N PHE A 144 1.70 -9.31 -6.13
CA PHE A 144 3.03 -8.91 -6.56
C PHE A 144 2.99 -8.71 -8.07
N GLY A 145 3.03 -7.45 -8.48
CA GLY A 145 2.89 -7.05 -9.87
C GLY A 145 4.21 -6.52 -10.43
N ILE A 146 4.53 -6.92 -11.66
CA ILE A 146 5.76 -6.54 -12.37
C ILE A 146 5.42 -6.26 -13.84
N ASN A 147 5.83 -5.10 -14.36
CA ASN A 147 5.77 -4.85 -15.81
C ASN A 147 7.05 -5.31 -16.52
N SER A 148 7.05 -5.30 -17.85
CA SER A 148 8.18 -5.72 -18.69
C SER A 148 9.47 -4.91 -18.53
N ARG A 149 9.44 -3.78 -17.81
CA ARG A 149 10.64 -2.99 -17.44
C ARG A 149 11.07 -3.17 -15.99
N GLY A 150 10.40 -4.05 -15.24
CA GLY A 150 10.70 -4.28 -13.82
C GLY A 150 10.10 -3.24 -12.88
N THR A 151 9.21 -2.36 -13.34
CA THR A 151 8.40 -1.53 -12.43
C THR A 151 7.51 -2.45 -11.61
N ARG A 152 7.52 -2.23 -10.29
CA ARG A 152 6.83 -3.08 -9.32
C ARG A 152 5.59 -2.40 -8.76
N PHE A 153 4.62 -3.22 -8.41
CA PHE A 153 3.48 -2.88 -7.58
C PHE A 153 3.29 -3.98 -6.57
N ASP A 154 2.99 -3.64 -5.32
CA ASP A 154 2.54 -4.63 -4.35
C ASP A 154 1.38 -4.15 -3.50
N ALA A 155 0.59 -5.12 -3.05
CA ALA A 155 -0.55 -4.86 -2.18
C ALA A 155 -0.84 -6.09 -1.31
N ARG A 156 -1.47 -5.83 -0.16
CA ARG A 156 -1.99 -6.87 0.74
C ARG A 156 -3.45 -6.60 1.02
N MET A 157 -4.32 -7.48 0.59
CA MET A 157 -5.76 -7.28 0.66
C MET A 157 -6.42 -8.27 1.61
N PRO A 158 -7.40 -7.83 2.40
CA PRO A 158 -8.14 -8.70 3.31
C PRO A 158 -9.02 -9.70 2.56
N VAL A 159 -9.17 -10.90 3.13
CA VAL A 159 -10.06 -11.96 2.63
C VAL A 159 -11.22 -12.20 3.60
N ALA A 160 -11.02 -11.95 4.89
CA ALA A 160 -12.01 -12.19 5.92
C ALA A 160 -12.97 -10.99 6.10
N ASP A 161 -14.23 -11.29 6.38
CA ASP A 161 -15.30 -10.29 6.53
C ASP A 161 -15.22 -9.49 7.85
N ASP A 162 -14.37 -9.89 8.79
CA ASP A 162 -14.19 -9.28 10.11
C ASP A 162 -13.07 -8.22 10.16
N ILE A 163 -12.64 -7.73 8.99
CA ILE A 163 -11.53 -6.79 8.85
C ILE A 163 -12.02 -5.34 8.76
N SER A 164 -11.39 -4.43 9.51
CA SER A 164 -11.84 -3.02 9.57
C SER A 164 -11.55 -2.24 8.28
N GLU A 165 -12.33 -1.19 7.99
CA GLU A 165 -12.10 -0.29 6.84
C GLU A 165 -10.69 0.31 6.83
N LYS A 166 -10.10 0.54 8.01
CA LYS A 166 -8.72 1.03 8.15
C LYS A 166 -7.70 0.00 7.67
N GLU A 167 -7.92 -1.28 7.95
CA GLU A 167 -7.06 -2.37 7.51
C GLU A 167 -7.18 -2.60 6.00
N VAL A 168 -8.38 -2.44 5.42
CA VAL A 168 -8.60 -2.46 3.96
C VAL A 168 -7.81 -1.33 3.29
N ALA A 169 -7.96 -0.09 3.78
CA ALA A 169 -7.28 1.08 3.22
C ALA A 169 -5.75 1.01 3.37
N GLY A 170 -5.26 0.46 4.48
CA GLY A 170 -3.83 0.22 4.69
C GLY A 170 -3.25 -0.89 3.80
N GLY A 171 -4.10 -1.77 3.27
CA GLY A 171 -3.68 -2.89 2.43
C GLY A 171 -3.13 -2.50 1.06
N ALA A 172 -3.70 -1.46 0.44
CA ALA A 172 -3.19 -0.89 -0.81
C ALA A 172 -1.92 -0.02 -0.61
N LEU A 173 -1.57 0.26 0.65
CA LEU A 173 -0.33 0.94 1.06
C LEU A 173 0.66 -0.05 1.70
N TRP A 174 0.36 -1.35 1.64
CA TRP A 174 1.28 -2.37 2.11
C TRP A 174 2.48 -2.40 1.18
N ASP A 175 3.65 -2.53 1.79
CA ASP A 175 4.94 -2.42 1.12
C ASP A 175 5.79 -3.62 1.55
N GLY A 176 5.87 -4.61 0.68
CA GLY A 176 6.62 -5.84 0.92
C GLY A 176 8.14 -5.67 0.72
N VAL A 177 8.93 -6.48 1.42
CA VAL A 177 10.34 -6.72 1.06
C VAL A 177 10.40 -7.95 0.17
N TRP A 178 10.56 -7.74 -1.13
CA TRP A 178 10.71 -8.79 -2.14
C TRP A 178 11.59 -8.30 -3.28
N GLU A 179 12.18 -9.26 -4.00
CA GLU A 179 13.14 -8.99 -5.08
C GLU A 179 12.52 -9.43 -6.40
N SER A 180 12.83 -8.68 -7.47
CA SER A 180 12.48 -9.09 -8.82
C SER A 180 13.51 -8.63 -9.82
N ALA A 181 13.65 -9.38 -10.91
CA ALA A 181 14.41 -8.98 -12.07
C ALA A 181 13.65 -9.37 -13.34
N VAL A 182 13.82 -8.54 -14.36
CA VAL A 182 13.23 -8.76 -15.69
C VAL A 182 14.34 -8.77 -16.71
N SER A 183 14.29 -9.72 -17.63
CA SER A 183 15.15 -9.75 -18.81
C SER A 183 14.31 -9.92 -20.08
N GLU A 184 14.78 -9.33 -21.16
CA GLU A 184 14.22 -9.52 -22.50
C GLU A 184 15.08 -10.50 -23.29
N GLY A 185 14.43 -11.31 -24.12
CA GLY A 185 15.07 -12.21 -25.07
C GLY A 185 14.35 -12.22 -26.41
N ASP A 186 14.83 -13.07 -27.32
CA ASP A 186 14.24 -13.17 -28.65
C ASP A 186 12.83 -13.79 -28.58
N GLY A 187 11.82 -12.92 -28.74
CA GLY A 187 10.41 -13.34 -28.76
C GLY A 187 9.82 -13.65 -27.39
N GLU A 188 10.47 -13.22 -26.30
CA GLU A 188 9.97 -13.40 -24.93
C GLU A 188 10.56 -12.38 -23.96
N TRP A 189 9.89 -12.20 -22.83
CA TRP A 189 10.46 -11.56 -21.65
C TRP A 189 10.26 -12.47 -20.45
N ARG A 190 11.15 -12.34 -19.49
CA ARG A 190 11.30 -13.24 -18.35
C ARG A 190 11.29 -12.45 -17.05
N ILE A 191 10.69 -13.04 -16.02
CA ILE A 191 10.62 -12.46 -14.69
C ILE A 191 11.10 -13.50 -13.68
N GLU A 192 11.97 -13.08 -12.77
CA GLU A 192 12.24 -13.81 -11.54
C GLU A 192 11.76 -13.00 -10.34
N LEU A 193 11.10 -13.67 -9.39
CA LEU A 193 10.68 -13.10 -8.12
C LEU A 193 11.25 -13.94 -6.99
N ARG A 194 11.68 -13.26 -5.92
CA ARG A 194 11.91 -13.86 -4.61
C ARG A 194 11.01 -13.18 -3.58
N ILE A 195 10.14 -13.96 -2.95
CA ILE A 195 9.23 -13.51 -1.90
C ILE A 195 9.67 -14.17 -0.58
N PRO A 196 10.44 -13.46 0.26
CA PRO A 196 10.76 -13.92 1.61
C PRO A 196 9.49 -14.25 2.41
N LEU A 197 9.49 -15.38 3.10
CA LEU A 197 8.40 -15.76 3.98
C LEU A 197 8.17 -14.74 5.10
N ALA A 198 9.23 -14.12 5.61
CA ALA A 198 9.17 -13.08 6.64
C ALA A 198 8.46 -11.80 6.18
N THR A 199 8.28 -11.60 4.86
CA THR A 199 7.46 -10.51 4.32
C THR A 199 5.97 -10.80 4.44
N LEU A 200 5.57 -12.07 4.48
CA LEU A 200 4.15 -12.44 4.57
C LEU A 200 3.71 -12.43 6.05
N ASP A 201 2.46 -12.05 6.32
CA ASP A 201 1.83 -12.15 7.65
C ASP A 201 1.54 -13.63 8.00
N LEU A 202 2.59 -14.42 8.13
CA LEU A 202 2.54 -15.82 8.52
C LEU A 202 2.37 -15.94 10.04
N GLY A 203 1.74 -17.04 10.45
CA GLY A 203 1.49 -17.40 11.83
C GLY A 203 1.05 -18.86 11.91
N PRO A 204 0.47 -19.32 13.03
CA PRO A 204 -0.09 -20.67 13.12
C PRO A 204 -1.24 -20.91 12.12
N GLU A 205 -1.80 -19.85 11.55
CA GLU A 205 -2.97 -19.86 10.65
C GLU A 205 -2.60 -19.98 9.16
N SER A 206 -1.44 -20.54 8.83
CA SER A 206 -1.12 -20.84 7.42
C SER A 206 -2.09 -21.89 6.87
N LEU A 207 -2.52 -21.72 5.62
CA LEU A 207 -3.36 -22.70 4.96
C LEU A 207 -2.56 -24.00 4.72
N PRO A 208 -3.19 -25.18 4.84
CA PRO A 208 -2.55 -26.45 4.48
C PRO A 208 -2.04 -26.50 3.03
N ALA A 209 -2.68 -25.71 2.16
CA ALA A 209 -2.24 -25.42 0.80
C ALA A 209 -2.51 -23.94 0.52
N TRP A 210 -1.51 -23.23 0.03
CA TRP A 210 -1.65 -21.81 -0.31
C TRP A 210 -2.50 -21.68 -1.59
N ARG A 211 -3.16 -20.54 -1.78
CA ARG A 211 -3.90 -20.27 -3.02
C ARG A 211 -3.04 -19.40 -3.94
N LEU A 212 -3.08 -19.67 -5.24
CA LEU A 212 -2.30 -18.96 -6.24
C LEU A 212 -3.14 -18.65 -7.48
N ASN A 213 -2.96 -17.45 -8.02
CA ASN A 213 -3.25 -17.14 -9.41
C ASN A 213 -2.10 -16.34 -10.02
N ILE A 214 -1.90 -16.47 -11.32
CA ILE A 214 -0.98 -15.62 -12.08
C ILE A 214 -1.77 -15.04 -13.24
N GLY A 215 -1.85 -13.72 -13.29
CA GLY A 215 -2.44 -12.96 -14.39
C GLY A 215 -1.37 -12.37 -15.29
N ARG A 216 -1.62 -12.33 -16.60
CA ARG A 216 -0.84 -11.57 -17.58
C ARG A 216 -1.75 -10.56 -18.25
N THR A 217 -1.29 -9.33 -18.31
CA THR A 217 -1.85 -8.29 -19.16
C THR A 217 -0.95 -8.13 -20.37
N ALA A 218 -1.49 -8.35 -21.57
CA ALA A 218 -0.85 -7.97 -22.83
C ALA A 218 -1.50 -6.66 -23.32
N ALA A 219 -0.92 -5.54 -22.91
CA ALA A 219 -1.54 -4.22 -22.98
C ALA A 219 -1.86 -3.80 -24.42
N ARG A 220 -0.92 -4.05 -25.34
CA ARG A 220 -1.11 -3.77 -26.78
C ARG A 220 -2.33 -4.48 -27.37
N ARG A 221 -2.65 -5.67 -26.85
CA ARG A 221 -3.77 -6.49 -27.32
C ARG A 221 -5.06 -6.25 -26.55
N MET A 222 -5.00 -5.48 -25.45
CA MET A 222 -6.07 -5.40 -24.44
C MET A 222 -6.52 -6.81 -24.02
N GLU A 223 -5.55 -7.71 -23.87
CA GLU A 223 -5.78 -9.12 -23.52
C GLU A 223 -5.37 -9.34 -22.07
N TYR A 224 -6.22 -10.05 -21.34
CA TYR A 224 -5.98 -10.45 -19.97
C TYR A 224 -6.14 -11.95 -19.89
N SER A 225 -5.09 -12.63 -19.47
CA SER A 225 -5.09 -14.08 -19.30
C SER A 225 -4.65 -14.48 -17.91
N ALA A 226 -5.19 -15.58 -17.39
CA ALA A 226 -4.82 -16.08 -16.08
C ALA A 226 -4.60 -17.59 -16.09
N TRP A 227 -3.73 -18.06 -15.20
CA TRP A 227 -3.49 -19.49 -15.00
C TRP A 227 -4.68 -20.18 -14.31
N ALA A 228 -5.19 -19.60 -13.21
CA ALA A 228 -6.34 -20.16 -12.53
C ALA A 228 -7.63 -19.86 -13.34
N PRO A 229 -8.68 -20.70 -13.24
CA PRO A 229 -9.92 -20.56 -14.01
C PRO A 229 -10.84 -19.45 -13.45
N VAL A 230 -10.29 -18.25 -13.29
CA VAL A 230 -10.99 -17.06 -12.82
C VAL A 230 -11.91 -16.51 -13.91
N GLU A 231 -13.08 -16.00 -13.52
CA GLU A 231 -14.08 -15.51 -14.48
C GLU A 231 -14.34 -14.00 -14.36
N LYS A 232 -14.13 -13.45 -13.16
CA LYS A 232 -14.48 -12.05 -12.84
C LYS A 232 -13.30 -11.07 -12.95
N GLY A 233 -12.10 -11.58 -13.23
CA GLY A 233 -10.84 -10.84 -13.15
C GLY A 233 -9.77 -11.63 -12.40
N PHE A 234 -8.55 -11.11 -12.32
CA PHE A 234 -7.44 -11.82 -11.65
C PHE A 234 -7.70 -12.08 -10.16
N HIS A 235 -8.53 -11.25 -9.50
CA HIS A 235 -8.86 -11.28 -8.07
C HIS A 235 -10.08 -12.17 -7.74
N ASP A 236 -10.44 -13.15 -8.56
CA ASP A 236 -11.52 -14.11 -8.27
C ASP A 236 -11.05 -15.20 -7.29
N LEU A 237 -10.80 -14.82 -6.04
CA LEU A 237 -10.18 -15.66 -5.00
C LEU A 237 -10.74 -17.09 -4.88
N PRO A 238 -12.07 -17.32 -4.92
CA PRO A 238 -12.62 -18.68 -4.84
C PRO A 238 -12.08 -19.62 -5.95
N ARG A 239 -11.69 -19.06 -7.10
CA ARG A 239 -11.19 -19.78 -8.28
C ARG A 239 -9.66 -19.93 -8.32
N PHE A 240 -8.92 -19.43 -7.33
CA PHE A 240 -7.46 -19.60 -7.28
C PHE A 240 -7.09 -21.08 -7.18
N GLY A 241 -6.00 -21.47 -7.86
CA GLY A 241 -5.45 -22.81 -7.74
C GLY A 241 -4.77 -23.04 -6.39
N TYR A 242 -4.34 -24.28 -6.14
CA TYR A 242 -3.66 -24.68 -4.92
C TYR A 242 -2.16 -24.83 -5.15
N LEU A 243 -1.38 -24.36 -4.18
CA LEU A 243 0.05 -24.49 -4.09
C LEU A 243 0.38 -25.36 -2.86
N GLU A 244 0.89 -26.56 -3.11
CA GLU A 244 1.08 -27.63 -2.14
C GLU A 244 2.56 -27.95 -1.93
N GLY A 245 2.88 -28.64 -0.83
CA GLY A 245 4.26 -29.03 -0.52
C GLY A 245 5.11 -27.91 0.10
N ILE A 246 4.51 -26.75 0.37
CA ILE A 246 5.14 -25.69 1.14
C ILE A 246 5.08 -26.07 2.62
N VAL A 247 6.20 -26.55 3.16
CA VAL A 247 6.35 -26.89 4.57
C VAL A 247 7.07 -25.74 5.26
N ILE A 248 6.32 -24.91 5.98
CA ILE A 248 6.86 -23.83 6.81
C ILE A 248 6.96 -24.25 8.27
N ASP A 249 7.99 -23.77 8.95
CA ASP A 249 8.07 -23.78 10.40
C ASP A 249 7.38 -22.51 10.94
N SER A 250 6.08 -22.60 11.22
CA SER A 250 5.29 -21.44 11.64
C SER A 250 5.74 -20.86 12.98
N ALA A 251 6.49 -21.61 13.80
CA ALA A 251 7.09 -21.11 15.03
C ALA A 251 8.19 -20.07 14.77
N ARG A 252 8.77 -20.02 13.57
CA ARG A 252 9.73 -18.98 13.15
C ARG A 252 9.10 -17.61 12.95
N PHE A 253 7.78 -17.51 12.89
CA PHE A 253 7.05 -16.26 12.72
C PHE A 253 6.23 -15.92 13.98
N PRO A 254 6.90 -15.73 15.14
CA PRO A 254 6.23 -15.57 16.44
C PRO A 254 5.58 -14.20 16.60
N LEU A 255 5.94 -13.20 15.79
CA LEU A 255 5.37 -11.87 15.85
C LEU A 255 4.21 -11.71 14.86
N ASP A 256 3.15 -11.05 15.30
CA ASP A 256 2.03 -10.67 14.43
C ASP A 256 2.28 -9.29 13.81
N GLY A 257 2.68 -9.28 12.54
CA GLY A 257 2.93 -8.07 11.76
C GLY A 257 1.71 -7.48 11.06
N SER A 258 0.53 -8.09 11.17
CA SER A 258 -0.62 -7.77 10.30
C SER A 258 -1.13 -6.34 10.52
N ALA A 259 -1.13 -5.91 11.77
CA ALA A 259 -1.53 -4.57 12.20
C ALA A 259 -0.36 -3.56 12.26
N LEU A 260 0.84 -3.93 11.81
CA LEU A 260 1.95 -2.98 11.77
C LEU A 260 1.59 -1.83 10.82
N ALA A 261 1.61 -0.62 11.35
CA ALA A 261 1.46 0.60 10.60
C ALA A 261 2.51 1.61 11.05
N PHE A 262 3.05 2.36 10.10
CA PHE A 262 3.97 3.46 10.39
C PHE A 262 3.17 4.75 10.57
N PRO A 263 3.48 5.58 11.58
CA PRO A 263 2.85 6.89 11.72
C PRO A 263 3.29 7.80 10.56
N PRO A 264 2.55 8.88 10.26
CA PRO A 264 3.04 9.91 9.35
C PRO A 264 4.39 10.44 9.82
N LEU A 265 5.39 10.36 8.93
CA LEU A 265 6.74 10.84 9.22
C LEU A 265 6.91 12.26 8.68
N LEU A 266 7.34 13.17 9.56
CA LEU A 266 7.46 14.60 9.29
C LEU A 266 8.92 15.02 9.24
N LEU A 267 9.20 16.20 8.68
CA LEU A 267 10.55 16.77 8.70
C LEU A 267 11.07 16.89 10.15
N GLY A 268 12.30 16.44 10.40
CA GLY A 268 12.94 16.44 11.71
C GLY A 268 13.16 15.03 12.30
N ARG A 269 13.36 14.96 13.62
CA ARG A 269 13.60 13.70 14.34
C ARG A 269 12.28 13.07 14.80
N ASN A 270 11.82 12.06 14.08
CA ASN A 270 10.65 11.27 14.47
C ASN A 270 11.06 10.17 15.44
N GLU A 271 10.16 9.78 16.34
CA GLU A 271 10.30 8.57 17.15
C GLU A 271 9.16 7.63 16.79
N ILE A 272 9.52 6.44 16.29
CA ILE A 272 8.55 5.40 15.99
C ILE A 272 8.46 4.50 17.19
N GLN A 273 7.26 4.32 17.73
CA GLN A 273 6.97 3.35 18.78
C GLN A 273 6.24 2.17 18.16
N LEU A 274 6.92 1.01 18.11
CA LEU A 274 6.36 -0.24 17.64
C LEU A 274 5.92 -1.11 18.82
N SER A 275 4.80 -1.80 18.63
CA SER A 275 4.29 -2.78 19.59
C SER A 275 3.55 -3.87 18.82
N LEU A 276 4.16 -5.03 18.70
CA LEU A 276 3.61 -6.18 17.99
C LEU A 276 3.14 -7.25 18.98
N PRO A 277 1.95 -7.85 18.79
CA PRO A 277 1.58 -9.08 19.49
C PRO A 277 2.62 -10.17 19.23
N ALA A 278 2.98 -10.89 20.28
CA ALA A 278 3.87 -12.03 20.22
C ALA A 278 3.12 -13.30 20.61
N ARG A 279 3.19 -14.32 19.76
CA ARG A 279 2.53 -15.61 19.91
C ARG A 279 3.35 -16.57 20.76
N GLN A 280 4.66 -16.31 20.88
CA GLN A 280 5.61 -17.08 21.67
C GLN A 280 6.57 -16.14 22.41
N PRO A 281 7.16 -16.57 23.54
CA PRO A 281 8.27 -15.87 24.16
C PRO A 281 9.46 -15.79 23.19
N GLY A 282 10.28 -14.76 23.33
CA GLY A 282 11.47 -14.60 22.50
C GLY A 282 12.15 -13.27 22.78
N ARG A 283 13.34 -13.10 22.20
CA ARG A 283 14.04 -11.82 22.20
C ARG A 283 14.42 -11.50 20.76
N PHE A 284 14.08 -10.29 20.33
CA PHE A 284 14.21 -9.90 18.94
C PHE A 284 14.97 -8.59 18.80
N ARG A 285 15.76 -8.53 17.74
CA ARG A 285 16.50 -7.34 17.29
C ARG A 285 15.78 -6.70 16.12
N ALA A 286 15.66 -5.38 16.13
CA ALA A 286 15.23 -4.62 14.97
C ALA A 286 16.42 -3.97 14.27
N LEU A 287 16.46 -4.14 12.95
CA LEU A 287 17.32 -3.43 12.04
C LEU A 287 16.44 -2.52 11.20
N THR A 288 16.85 -1.27 11.06
CA THR A 288 16.15 -0.28 10.25
C THR A 288 17.07 0.25 9.17
N SER A 289 16.55 0.46 7.98
CA SER A 289 17.26 1.19 6.93
C SER A 289 16.42 2.35 6.47
N LEU A 290 17.03 3.54 6.36
CA LEU A 290 16.38 4.68 5.74
C LEU A 290 17.13 5.02 4.45
N ARG A 291 16.40 5.01 3.34
CA ARG A 291 16.89 5.43 2.03
C ARG A 291 16.09 6.63 1.58
N GLU A 292 16.79 7.66 1.14
CA GLU A 292 16.17 8.69 0.34
C GLU A 292 16.31 8.32 -1.14
N TRP A 293 15.21 8.23 -1.87
CA TRP A 293 15.23 7.93 -3.29
C TRP A 293 15.87 9.08 -4.07
N SER A 294 17.07 8.81 -4.55
CA SER A 294 17.82 9.62 -5.49
C SER A 294 18.64 8.68 -6.38
N PRO A 295 19.09 9.11 -7.58
CA PRO A 295 19.87 8.27 -8.48
C PRO A 295 21.09 7.61 -7.82
N ASP A 296 21.73 8.31 -6.87
CA ASP A 296 22.91 7.84 -6.12
C ASP A 296 22.59 7.47 -4.66
N GLY A 297 21.31 7.41 -4.30
CA GLY A 297 20.87 7.24 -2.91
C GLY A 297 21.15 5.85 -2.37
N SER A 298 22.14 5.71 -1.49
CA SER A 298 22.38 4.49 -0.71
C SER A 298 21.52 4.45 0.55
N ALA A 299 20.96 3.30 0.88
CA ALA A 299 20.28 3.08 2.16
C ALA A 299 21.30 3.03 3.30
N THR A 300 21.07 3.76 4.39
CA THR A 300 21.87 3.57 5.62
C THR A 300 21.13 2.58 6.53
N ARG A 301 21.71 1.40 6.73
CA ARG A 301 21.18 0.38 7.65
C ARG A 301 21.81 0.52 9.03
N GLN A 302 21.00 0.44 10.08
CA GLN A 302 21.43 0.55 11.46
C GLN A 302 20.61 -0.37 12.38
N THR A 303 21.20 -0.80 13.49
CA THR A 303 20.45 -1.46 14.56
C THR A 303 19.60 -0.44 15.30
N ALA A 304 18.28 -0.63 15.24
CA ALA A 304 17.32 0.22 15.95
C ALA A 304 17.26 -0.12 17.44
N GLY A 305 17.44 -1.41 17.80
CA GLY A 305 17.49 -1.87 19.18
C GLY A 305 17.08 -3.33 19.32
N GLU A 306 17.02 -3.79 20.57
CA GLU A 306 16.69 -5.16 20.94
C GLU A 306 15.73 -5.14 22.14
N ALA A 307 14.76 -6.04 22.14
CA ALA A 307 13.83 -6.16 23.26
C ALA A 307 13.31 -7.60 23.43
N PRO A 308 13.04 -8.06 24.66
CA PRO A 308 12.33 -9.30 24.92
C PRO A 308 10.82 -9.12 24.75
N VAL A 309 10.12 -10.22 24.50
CA VAL A 309 8.67 -10.27 24.62
C VAL A 309 8.27 -10.12 26.09
N THR A 310 7.43 -9.13 26.38
CA THR A 310 6.90 -8.88 27.73
C THR A 310 5.38 -8.74 27.65
N GLY A 311 4.64 -9.48 28.48
CA GLY A 311 3.17 -9.40 28.50
C GLY A 311 2.50 -9.78 27.17
N GLY A 312 3.09 -10.72 26.42
CA GLY A 312 2.58 -11.15 25.12
C GLY A 312 2.79 -10.15 23.97
N LYS A 313 3.67 -9.16 24.17
CA LYS A 313 4.02 -8.17 23.14
C LYS A 313 5.52 -7.97 23.05
N TRP A 314 5.99 -7.68 21.84
CA TRP A 314 7.33 -7.15 21.61
C TRP A 314 7.19 -5.66 21.26
N SER A 315 7.90 -4.79 21.99
CA SER A 315 7.83 -3.35 21.82
C SER A 315 9.21 -2.75 21.72
N LEU A 316 9.37 -1.79 20.80
CA LEU A 316 10.62 -1.07 20.60
C LEU A 316 10.31 0.35 20.14
N ALA A 317 11.08 1.32 20.64
CA ALA A 317 11.09 2.67 20.10
C ALA A 317 12.42 2.93 19.38
N PHE A 318 12.38 3.56 18.22
CA PHE A 318 13.60 3.96 17.51
C PHE A 318 13.42 5.28 16.74
N PRO A 319 14.49 6.07 16.58
CA PRO A 319 14.42 7.32 15.86
C PRO A 319 14.43 7.11 14.34
N VAL A 320 13.67 7.94 13.63
CA VAL A 320 13.72 8.06 12.16
C VAL A 320 13.97 9.52 11.78
N PRO A 321 15.21 9.87 11.41
CA PRO A 321 15.55 11.23 11.01
C PRO A 321 15.11 11.50 9.56
N VAL A 322 14.17 12.43 9.38
CA VAL A 322 13.76 12.91 8.06
C VAL A 322 14.41 14.26 7.84
N THR A 323 15.26 14.36 6.82
CA THR A 323 16.12 15.53 6.58
C THR A 323 15.58 16.47 5.52
N ARG A 324 14.70 15.99 4.63
CA ARG A 324 14.09 16.77 3.56
C ARG A 324 12.60 16.47 3.43
N ALA A 325 11.84 17.51 3.08
CA ALA A 325 10.43 17.38 2.75
C ALA A 325 10.23 17.18 1.24
N GLY A 326 9.10 16.60 0.84
CA GLY A 326 8.70 16.41 -0.56
C GLY A 326 9.45 15.31 -1.33
N VAL A 327 10.59 14.83 -0.81
CA VAL A 327 11.34 13.70 -1.39
C VAL A 327 10.76 12.36 -0.94
N LEU A 328 10.97 11.32 -1.75
CA LEU A 328 10.50 9.97 -1.46
C LEU A 328 11.53 9.25 -0.57
N TYR A 329 11.05 8.67 0.52
CA TYR A 329 11.84 7.84 1.43
C TYR A 329 11.35 6.40 1.39
N GLU A 330 12.26 5.48 1.66
CA GLU A 330 11.98 4.08 1.93
C GLU A 330 12.57 3.72 3.31
N LEU A 331 11.68 3.38 4.24
CA LEU A 331 12.03 2.85 5.56
C LEU A 331 11.87 1.33 5.54
N GLY A 332 12.99 0.62 5.60
CA GLY A 332 13.02 -0.83 5.82
C GLY A 332 13.04 -1.14 7.31
N LEU A 333 12.25 -2.13 7.72
CA LEU A 333 12.24 -2.74 9.04
C LEU A 333 12.45 -4.24 8.90
N GLU A 334 13.48 -4.74 9.56
CA GLU A 334 13.76 -6.16 9.68
C GLU A 334 13.84 -6.53 11.16
N ILE A 335 13.00 -7.45 11.58
CA ILE A 335 13.05 -8.02 12.93
C ILE A 335 13.65 -9.41 12.81
N GLN A 336 14.67 -9.68 13.62
CA GLN A 336 15.38 -10.95 13.67
C GLN A 336 15.23 -11.58 15.03
N ASP A 337 15.19 -12.91 15.07
CA ASP A 337 15.47 -13.66 16.29
C ASP A 337 16.92 -13.42 16.73
N GLU A 338 17.14 -13.07 18.00
CA GLU A 338 18.48 -12.71 18.50
C GLU A 338 19.43 -13.91 18.56
N VAL A 339 18.91 -15.13 18.68
CA VAL A 339 19.72 -16.35 18.79
C VAL A 339 20.13 -16.83 17.40
N THR A 340 19.18 -16.91 16.46
CA THR A 340 19.45 -17.45 15.12
C THR A 340 19.90 -16.39 14.11
N ASN A 341 19.71 -15.10 14.41
CA ASN A 341 19.83 -13.97 13.47
C ASN A 341 18.95 -14.13 12.21
N THR A 342 17.94 -14.99 12.26
CA THR A 342 17.03 -15.21 11.13
C THR A 342 15.96 -14.12 11.13
N PRO A 343 15.64 -13.51 9.97
CA PRO A 343 14.51 -12.61 9.85
C PRO A 343 13.19 -13.33 10.17
N VAL A 344 12.43 -12.77 11.11
CA VAL A 344 11.09 -13.24 11.51
C VAL A 344 9.99 -12.32 10.99
N LEU A 345 10.33 -11.09 10.62
CA LEU A 345 9.41 -10.13 10.01
C LEU A 345 10.20 -9.12 9.17
N LEU A 346 9.75 -8.88 7.94
CA LEU A 346 10.30 -7.90 7.01
C LEU A 346 9.20 -6.97 6.52
N ARG A 347 9.40 -5.66 6.69
CA ARG A 347 8.45 -4.63 6.27
C ARG A 347 9.19 -3.47 5.63
N LYS A 348 8.55 -2.85 4.65
CA LYS A 348 9.01 -1.61 4.03
C LYS A 348 7.89 -0.58 4.21
N HIS A 349 8.26 0.69 4.22
CA HIS A 349 7.32 1.81 4.22
C HIS A 349 7.86 2.92 3.35
N VAL A 350 7.17 3.18 2.24
CA VAL A 350 7.48 4.27 1.35
C VAL A 350 6.65 5.50 1.73
N PHE A 351 7.29 6.66 1.87
CA PHE A 351 6.59 7.89 2.27
C PHE A 351 7.25 9.16 1.71
N ARG A 352 6.48 10.25 1.69
CA ARG A 352 6.99 11.62 1.48
C ARG A 352 6.58 12.46 2.67
N ALA A 353 7.55 13.11 3.32
CA ALA A 353 7.22 14.10 4.33
C ALA A 353 6.53 15.31 3.65
N PRO A 354 5.42 15.82 4.20
CA PRO A 354 4.70 16.95 3.62
C PRO A 354 5.52 18.24 3.69
N ASP A 355 5.06 19.31 3.03
CA ASP A 355 5.60 20.66 3.22
C ASP A 355 5.56 21.01 4.73
N PRO A 356 6.71 21.28 5.38
CA PRO A 356 6.79 21.43 6.82
C PRO A 356 6.17 22.75 7.31
N PHE A 357 5.92 23.70 6.42
CA PHE A 357 5.53 25.05 6.80
C PHE A 357 4.56 25.67 5.81
N ASP A 358 3.34 25.94 6.27
CA ASP A 358 2.37 26.73 5.53
C ASP A 358 1.97 27.99 6.29
N ALA A 359 1.56 29.03 5.56
CA ALA A 359 1.14 30.29 6.13
C ALA A 359 0.08 30.98 5.26
N SER A 360 -0.89 31.61 5.91
CA SER A 360 -1.97 32.35 5.27
C SER A 360 -2.38 33.58 6.09
N LEU A 361 -3.11 34.49 5.46
CA LEU A 361 -3.82 35.60 6.10
C LEU A 361 -5.33 35.35 6.00
N ASP A 362 -6.10 35.80 6.98
CA ASP A 362 -7.58 35.69 6.94
C ASP A 362 -8.17 36.31 5.66
N TRP A 363 -7.51 37.32 5.08
CA TRP A 363 -7.93 38.00 3.86
C TRP A 363 -6.74 38.66 3.14
N MET A 364 -6.86 38.81 1.81
CA MET A 364 -5.88 39.50 0.96
C MET A 364 -6.16 41.00 0.81
N ILE A 365 -7.34 41.46 1.24
CA ILE A 365 -7.77 42.86 1.26
C ILE A 365 -8.31 43.14 2.65
N SER A 366 -7.90 44.27 3.25
CA SER A 366 -8.37 44.71 4.55
C SER A 366 -8.87 46.15 4.50
N TYR A 367 -9.98 46.41 5.18
CA TYR A 367 -10.63 47.71 5.23
C TYR A 367 -10.22 48.51 6.48
N GLY A 368 -10.42 49.83 6.48
CA GLY A 368 -10.13 50.68 7.63
C GLY A 368 -10.89 50.28 8.91
N SER A 369 -12.02 49.57 8.78
CA SER A 369 -12.76 48.94 9.88
C SER A 369 -12.02 47.77 10.52
N ASP A 370 -11.15 47.08 9.76
CA ASP A 370 -10.40 45.93 10.23
C ASP A 370 -9.20 46.40 11.05
N ARG A 371 -9.31 46.26 12.37
CA ARG A 371 -8.25 46.70 13.28
C ARG A 371 -7.08 45.73 13.36
N THR A 372 -7.28 44.47 12.95
CA THR A 372 -6.30 43.39 13.03
C THR A 372 -6.47 42.41 11.89
N ALA A 373 -5.36 41.97 11.28
CA ALA A 373 -5.33 40.74 10.46
C ALA A 373 -4.81 39.57 11.31
N ARG A 374 -5.24 38.35 11.01
CA ARG A 374 -4.63 37.14 11.56
C ARG A 374 -3.71 36.51 10.53
N ALA A 375 -2.46 36.33 10.89
CA ALA A 375 -1.57 35.41 10.20
C ALA A 375 -1.74 34.03 10.84
N THR A 376 -2.16 33.05 10.04
CA THR A 376 -2.24 31.64 10.43
C THR A 376 -1.03 30.93 9.86
N MET A 377 -0.34 30.15 10.68
CA MET A 377 0.78 29.32 10.26
C MET A 377 0.57 27.90 10.73
N THR A 378 0.99 26.94 9.92
CA THR A 378 0.92 25.51 10.25
C THR A 378 2.31 24.93 10.16
N LEU A 379 2.77 24.33 11.26
CA LEU A 379 4.04 23.62 11.36
C LEU A 379 3.80 22.11 11.32
N ALA A 380 4.21 21.46 10.23
CA ALA A 380 4.13 20.02 10.03
C ALA A 380 5.53 19.38 10.16
N VAL A 381 6.09 19.48 11.36
CA VAL A 381 7.43 18.97 11.72
C VAL A 381 7.34 17.97 12.87
N ALA A 382 8.33 17.10 13.00
CA ALA A 382 8.39 16.15 14.10
C ALA A 382 8.38 16.88 15.46
N GLU A 383 7.64 16.34 16.45
CA GLU A 383 7.44 17.02 17.74
C GLU A 383 8.75 17.34 18.44
N SER A 384 9.72 16.41 18.40
CA SER A 384 11.04 16.60 19.01
C SER A 384 11.90 17.69 18.33
N SER A 385 11.50 18.12 17.12
CA SER A 385 12.16 19.16 16.33
C SER A 385 11.36 20.46 16.23
N ALA A 386 10.21 20.57 16.90
CA ALA A 386 9.33 21.73 16.82
C ALA A 386 9.76 22.92 17.71
N ARG A 387 10.75 22.73 18.59
CA ARG A 387 11.20 23.78 19.51
C ARG A 387 11.92 24.90 18.76
N GLY A 388 11.43 26.13 18.91
CA GLY A 388 12.01 27.29 18.24
C GLY A 388 11.23 28.57 18.46
N LYS A 389 11.29 29.45 17.46
CA LYS A 389 10.56 30.72 17.42
C LYS A 389 9.87 30.86 16.08
N VAL A 390 8.71 31.48 16.11
CA VAL A 390 8.06 31.99 14.91
C VAL A 390 8.06 33.51 14.92
N GLU A 391 8.13 34.08 13.74
CA GLU A 391 8.17 35.52 13.54
C GLU A 391 7.24 35.91 12.39
N VAL A 392 6.45 36.95 12.62
CA VAL A 392 5.67 37.61 11.58
C VAL A 392 6.17 39.05 11.44
N ALA A 393 6.71 39.37 10.27
CA ALA A 393 7.24 40.68 9.96
C ALA A 393 6.45 41.34 8.83
N LEU A 394 5.94 42.55 9.07
CA LEU A 394 5.12 43.31 8.11
C LEU A 394 5.95 44.45 7.53
N TRP A 395 5.90 44.59 6.21
CA TRP A 395 6.69 45.53 5.41
C TRP A 395 5.80 46.33 4.48
N ASP A 396 6.13 47.60 4.27
CA ASP A 396 5.49 48.55 3.34
C ASP A 396 6.35 48.85 2.11
N GLY A 397 7.39 48.04 1.85
CA GLY A 397 8.39 48.28 0.81
C GLY A 397 9.63 49.04 1.29
N GLY A 398 9.65 49.53 2.54
CA GLY A 398 10.81 50.15 3.15
C GLY A 398 11.93 49.18 3.57
N ALA A 399 13.07 49.73 3.98
CA ALA A 399 14.26 48.97 4.38
C ALA A 399 14.14 48.28 5.77
N LYS A 400 13.09 48.57 6.55
CA LYS A 400 12.82 47.97 7.87
C LYS A 400 11.35 47.55 7.97
N PRO A 401 11.03 46.51 8.75
CA PRO A 401 9.65 46.11 8.95
C PRO A 401 8.92 47.14 9.82
N GLN A 402 7.68 47.44 9.46
CA GLN A 402 6.76 48.28 10.24
C GLN A 402 6.37 47.60 11.55
N GLN A 403 6.25 46.27 11.53
CA GLN A 403 5.94 45.46 12.72
C GLN A 403 6.71 44.16 12.67
N ARG A 404 7.12 43.68 13.84
CA ARG A 404 7.75 42.37 14.02
C ARG A 404 7.20 41.74 15.29
N ILE A 405 6.53 40.61 15.15
CA ILE A 405 5.92 39.89 16.27
C ILE A 405 6.57 38.51 16.34
N THR A 406 7.19 38.22 17.48
CA THR A 406 7.83 36.92 17.74
C THR A 406 7.05 36.14 18.79
N ARG A 407 6.94 34.82 18.59
CA ARG A 407 6.38 33.88 19.58
C ARG A 407 7.30 32.66 19.70
N ASN A 408 7.45 32.16 20.91
CA ASN A 408 8.10 30.86 21.11
C ASN A 408 7.14 29.74 20.68
N VAL A 409 7.69 28.68 20.10
CA VAL A 409 6.95 27.47 19.76
C VAL A 409 7.67 26.26 20.34
N SER A 410 6.91 25.33 20.92
CA SER A 410 7.44 24.12 21.53
C SER A 410 6.77 22.84 21.01
N LYS A 411 5.75 22.97 20.17
CA LYS A 411 4.98 21.86 19.59
C LYS A 411 4.59 22.19 18.15
N PRO A 412 4.45 21.18 17.27
CA PRO A 412 3.94 21.38 15.92
C PRO A 412 2.45 21.73 15.95
N GLY A 413 1.89 22.07 14.79
CA GLY A 413 0.49 22.42 14.61
C GLY A 413 0.28 23.87 14.20
N THR A 414 -0.96 24.34 14.36
CA THR A 414 -1.38 25.66 13.91
C THR A 414 -1.17 26.71 15.00
N LEU A 415 -0.59 27.85 14.60
CA LEU A 415 -0.48 29.04 15.43
C LEU A 415 -1.11 30.24 14.72
N HIS A 416 -1.71 31.12 15.50
CA HIS A 416 -2.24 32.39 15.04
C HIS A 416 -1.47 33.56 15.64
N VAL A 417 -1.11 34.52 14.81
CA VAL A 417 -0.49 35.78 15.23
C VAL A 417 -1.36 36.92 14.74
N ALA A 418 -1.88 37.71 15.69
CA ALA A 418 -2.63 38.92 15.38
C ALA A 418 -1.67 40.04 14.97
N LEU A 419 -1.94 40.66 13.82
CA LEU A 419 -1.22 41.80 13.25
C LEU A 419 -2.10 43.05 13.37
N PRO A 420 -1.78 44.00 14.27
CA PRO A 420 -2.46 45.28 14.34
C PRO A 420 -2.39 46.06 13.02
N LEU A 421 -3.53 46.51 12.49
CA LEU A 421 -3.60 47.27 11.23
C LEU A 421 -4.01 48.73 11.43
N ALA A 422 -4.54 49.10 12.59
CA ALA A 422 -5.18 50.39 12.83
C ALA A 422 -4.29 51.63 12.57
N LYS A 423 -2.96 51.48 12.67
CA LYS A 423 -1.99 52.57 12.44
C LYS A 423 -1.31 52.52 11.07
N LEU A 424 -1.70 51.57 10.21
CA LEU A 424 -1.12 51.40 8.89
C LEU A 424 -1.83 52.29 7.87
N PRO A 425 -1.10 53.08 7.06
CA PRO A 425 -1.69 53.81 5.94
C PRO A 425 -2.24 52.85 4.88
N ASP A 426 -2.98 53.39 3.91
CA ASP A 426 -3.46 52.60 2.78
C ASP A 426 -2.29 52.24 1.86
N GLY A 427 -2.34 51.04 1.28
CA GLY A 427 -1.25 50.54 0.44
C GLY A 427 -1.07 49.03 0.47
N PHE A 428 -0.08 48.59 -0.30
CA PHE A 428 0.35 47.19 -0.37
C PHE A 428 1.33 46.88 0.75
N TYR A 429 1.08 45.76 1.42
CA TYR A 429 1.93 45.25 2.47
C TYR A 429 2.40 43.85 2.14
N ARG A 430 3.68 43.60 2.42
CA ARG A 430 4.27 42.27 2.44
C ARG A 430 4.34 41.77 3.87
N VAL A 431 3.90 40.54 4.10
CA VAL A 431 4.01 39.86 5.40
C VAL A 431 4.92 38.65 5.22
N GLU A 432 6.08 38.68 5.86
CA GLU A 432 6.96 37.52 5.96
C GLU A 432 6.58 36.74 7.23
N VAL A 433 6.15 35.50 7.05
CA VAL A 433 5.89 34.56 8.14
C VAL A 433 7.02 33.55 8.14
N SER A 434 7.69 33.36 9.27
CA SER A 434 8.82 32.44 9.38
C SER A 434 8.82 31.67 10.69
N ALA A 435 9.42 30.48 10.65
CA ALA A 435 9.74 29.67 11.81
C ALA A 435 11.24 29.37 11.80
N THR A 436 11.93 29.55 12.92
CA THR A 436 13.32 29.14 13.11
C THR A 436 13.36 28.10 14.21
N LEU A 437 13.61 26.85 13.82
CA LEU A 437 13.55 25.67 14.68
C LEU A 437 14.96 25.14 14.95
N ALA A 438 15.19 24.62 16.14
CA ALA A 438 16.53 24.25 16.61
C ALA A 438 17.23 23.21 15.71
N ASP A 439 16.49 22.19 15.25
CA ASP A 439 17.06 21.06 14.48
C ASP A 439 16.81 21.15 12.97
N ILE A 440 15.99 22.11 12.52
CA ILE A 440 15.57 22.22 11.11
C ILE A 440 16.12 23.50 10.46
N GLY A 441 16.26 24.59 11.22
CA GLY A 441 16.63 25.89 10.69
C GLY A 441 15.41 26.76 10.34
N ARG A 442 15.59 27.69 9.39
CA ARG A 442 14.57 28.69 9.03
C ARG A 442 13.66 28.19 7.91
N LEU A 443 12.36 28.22 8.16
CA LEU A 443 11.28 28.03 7.20
C LEU A 443 10.56 29.37 7.03
N SER A 444 10.13 29.74 5.83
CA SER A 444 9.47 31.03 5.61
C SER A 444 8.54 31.03 4.40
N LYS A 445 7.48 31.82 4.48
CA LYS A 445 6.59 32.17 3.37
C LYS A 445 6.38 33.67 3.33
N GLU A 446 6.29 34.19 2.12
CA GLU A 446 5.92 35.58 1.86
C GLU A 446 4.44 35.64 1.47
N LEU A 447 3.68 36.47 2.18
CA LEU A 447 2.28 36.78 1.92
C LEU A 447 2.14 38.25 1.59
N ARG A 448 1.02 38.62 0.98
CA ARG A 448 0.71 40.02 0.63
C ARG A 448 -0.74 40.33 0.90
N PHE A 449 -1.00 41.57 1.30
CA PHE A 449 -2.36 42.10 1.37
C PHE A 449 -2.37 43.59 1.00
N TYR A 450 -3.54 44.09 0.63
CA TYR A 450 -3.78 45.51 0.41
C TYR A 450 -4.67 46.07 1.53
N LYS A 451 -4.32 47.22 2.09
CA LYS A 451 -5.16 47.94 3.05
C LYS A 451 -5.78 49.17 2.40
N THR A 452 -7.07 49.37 2.59
CA THR A 452 -7.80 50.56 2.13
C THR A 452 -8.71 51.13 3.22
N SER A 453 -8.81 52.45 3.32
CA SER A 453 -9.74 53.16 4.22
C SER A 453 -11.08 53.49 3.55
N GLY A 454 -11.20 53.30 2.23
CA GLY A 454 -12.41 53.54 1.44
C GLY A 454 -12.93 52.29 0.70
N PRO A 455 -14.14 52.35 0.10
CA PRO A 455 -14.64 51.28 -0.77
C PRO A 455 -13.68 51.02 -1.94
N PHE A 456 -13.65 49.77 -2.40
CA PHE A 456 -12.85 49.35 -3.56
C PHE A 456 -13.51 49.91 -4.84
N ASP A 457 -13.29 51.19 -5.13
CA ASP A 457 -13.66 51.76 -6.42
C ASP A 457 -12.46 51.63 -7.38
N GLN A 458 -12.60 50.66 -8.29
CA GLN A 458 -11.76 50.25 -9.43
C GLN A 458 -10.62 49.26 -9.16
#